data_AF-A0A9N9U704-F1
#
_entry.id   AF-A0A9N9U704-F1
#
_cell.length_a   1.000
_cell.length_b   1.000
_cell.length_c   1.000
_cell.angle_alpha   90.00
_cell.angle_beta   90.00
_cell.angle_gamma   90.00
#
_symmetry.space_group_name_H-M   'P 1'
#
loop_
_entity.id
_entity.type
_entity.pdbx_description
1 polymer ?
#
loop_
_entity_poly.entity_id
_entity_poly.type
_entity_poly.pdbx_seq_one_letter_code
_entity_poly.pdbx_strand_id
1 'polypeptide(L)'
;MSEQLVTGHSTSSSSSKYEMQRTGGLMGLPVELQADIFRHMPNLKTAVALRLCCRQLNEVYLANEPSITAALRELLVAPFREYYSLLQRLKFPADSVKTPPALGWPAMTTAACAVLGKTPFAIDVLRHLPYISNSHRHFDITNLDYRCDAVDYSDLDPEELPRKDVEEAWADELQGEQGPEDGDRISNFKHVVMVANTVHTGGVVLLLDTFSGKIFEQFVICGSGVRLPVGEYFASRMERIRKLQLIFINWMDPQDMDDAGIDLEVEYDPGPKDSEGEPASDRDTKELVGWVRHLYRKFGWPGSDYKKEECMKAIADFTSRSPIWRKCMRETDGCINCRKDD
;
A
#
# COMPACT_ATOMS: atom_id res chain seq x y z
N MET A 1 -26.30 -38.94 73.16
CA MET A 1 -27.66 -39.51 73.25
C MET A 1 -28.56 -38.46 72.62
N SER A 2 -28.88 -38.60 71.33
CA SER A 2 -30.10 -39.26 70.82
C SER A 2 -31.10 -38.14 70.45
N GLU A 3 -31.53 -38.00 69.19
CA GLU A 3 -32.61 -38.78 68.53
C GLU A 3 -33.96 -38.62 69.25
N GLN A 4 -35.11 -38.36 68.61
CA GLN A 4 -35.50 -38.20 67.18
C GLN A 4 -36.73 -37.22 67.14
N LEU A 5 -37.45 -36.87 66.06
CA LEU A 5 -37.60 -37.43 64.70
C LEU A 5 -37.81 -36.28 63.66
N VAL A 6 -38.96 -36.20 62.97
CA VAL A 6 -39.31 -35.29 61.84
C VAL A 6 -40.80 -34.93 61.85
N THR A 7 -41.17 -33.69 61.50
CA THR A 7 -42.27 -33.24 60.58
C THR A 7 -42.45 -31.72 60.72
N GLY A 8 -42.73 -30.90 59.69
CA GLY A 8 -42.87 -31.16 58.25
C GLY A 8 -44.11 -30.45 57.68
N HIS A 9 -43.94 -29.45 56.80
CA HIS A 9 -45.02 -28.82 56.01
C HIS A 9 -44.46 -28.14 54.74
N SER A 10 -45.28 -28.04 53.68
CA SER A 10 -44.87 -27.53 52.36
C SER A 10 -45.41 -26.13 52.07
N THR A 11 -44.67 -25.34 51.29
CA THR A 11 -45.28 -24.31 50.42
C THR A 11 -44.42 -24.05 49.18
N SER A 12 -45.06 -23.57 48.11
CA SER A 12 -44.47 -23.41 46.78
C SER A 12 -43.56 -22.19 46.62
N SER A 13 -42.52 -22.30 45.78
CA SER A 13 -42.05 -21.13 45.01
C SER A 13 -41.63 -21.50 43.59
N SER A 14 -42.27 -20.79 42.65
CA SER A 14 -41.96 -20.60 41.23
C SER A 14 -40.54 -20.98 40.75
N SER A 15 -40.38 -22.18 40.17
CA SER A 15 -39.23 -22.53 39.32
C SER A 15 -39.68 -22.73 37.87
N SER A 16 -39.89 -21.61 37.15
CA SER A 16 -40.21 -21.58 35.72
C SER A 16 -39.96 -20.18 35.14
N LYS A 17 -39.78 -20.08 33.82
CA LYS A 17 -39.69 -18.84 33.01
C LYS A 17 -38.45 -17.94 33.21
N TYR A 18 -37.25 -18.50 33.11
CA TYR A 18 -36.08 -17.78 32.56
C TYR A 18 -35.31 -18.61 31.52
N GLU A 19 -36.05 -19.36 30.70
CA GLU A 19 -35.53 -19.98 29.47
C GLU A 19 -35.36 -18.89 28.39
N MET A 20 -34.27 -18.12 28.48
CA MET A 20 -33.94 -17.11 27.48
C MET A 20 -33.66 -17.77 26.14
N GLN A 21 -34.54 -17.55 25.16
CA GLN A 21 -34.37 -17.97 23.78
C GLN A 21 -33.19 -17.24 23.12
N ARG A 22 -31.96 -17.76 23.31
CA ARG A 22 -30.75 -17.33 22.60
C ARG A 22 -30.69 -17.90 21.16
N THR A 23 -31.75 -17.71 20.39
CA THR A 23 -31.85 -18.16 18.99
C THR A 23 -31.33 -17.14 17.99
N GLY A 24 -31.23 -15.85 18.37
CA GLY A 24 -30.71 -14.75 17.54
C GLY A 24 -29.18 -14.61 17.52
N GLY A 25 -28.44 -15.70 17.31
CA GLY A 25 -26.98 -15.65 17.10
C GLY A 25 -26.61 -15.74 15.62
N LEU A 26 -25.33 -15.50 15.28
CA LEU A 26 -24.78 -15.65 13.92
C LEU A 26 -25.21 -16.98 13.25
N MET A 27 -25.21 -18.07 14.01
CA MET A 27 -25.56 -19.40 13.53
C MET A 27 -27.04 -19.58 13.13
N GLY A 28 -27.91 -18.71 13.63
CA GLY A 28 -29.34 -18.67 13.33
C GLY A 28 -29.71 -17.75 12.15
N LEU A 29 -28.73 -17.07 11.55
CA LEU A 29 -28.96 -16.31 10.31
C LEU A 29 -29.10 -17.26 9.10
N PRO A 30 -29.83 -16.87 8.04
CA PRO A 30 -29.79 -17.54 6.74
C PRO A 30 -28.35 -17.71 6.22
N VAL A 31 -28.10 -18.79 5.47
CA VAL A 31 -26.77 -19.15 4.94
C VAL A 31 -26.21 -18.05 4.03
N GLU A 32 -27.10 -17.36 3.33
CA GLU A 32 -26.82 -16.22 2.45
C GLU A 32 -26.19 -15.07 3.25
N LEU A 33 -26.79 -14.71 4.39
CA LEU A 33 -26.27 -13.66 5.29
C LEU A 33 -25.00 -14.11 6.02
N GLN A 34 -24.86 -15.40 6.36
CA GLN A 34 -23.61 -15.94 6.90
C GLN A 34 -22.47 -15.82 5.87
N ALA A 35 -22.75 -16.06 4.57
CA ALA A 35 -21.80 -15.87 3.49
C ALA A 35 -21.49 -14.39 3.22
N ASP A 36 -22.49 -13.50 3.29
CA ASP A 36 -22.26 -12.05 3.16
C ASP A 36 -21.39 -11.49 4.29
N ILE A 37 -21.54 -12.01 5.51
CA ILE A 37 -20.65 -11.65 6.64
C ILE A 37 -19.19 -12.02 6.34
N PHE A 38 -18.93 -13.16 5.67
CA PHE A 38 -17.58 -13.49 5.20
C PHE A 38 -17.08 -12.58 4.08
N ARG A 39 -17.93 -12.16 3.14
CA ARG A 39 -17.58 -11.23 2.04
C ARG A 39 -17.17 -9.84 2.56
N HIS A 40 -17.72 -9.41 3.70
CA HIS A 40 -17.44 -8.12 4.34
C HIS A 40 -16.39 -8.20 5.46
N MET A 41 -15.65 -9.31 5.59
CA MET A 41 -14.52 -9.38 6.51
C MET A 41 -13.36 -8.48 6.05
N PRO A 42 -12.60 -7.85 6.97
CA PRO A 42 -11.56 -6.90 6.60
C PRO A 42 -10.34 -7.55 5.92
N ASN A 43 -10.13 -8.85 6.11
CA ASN A 43 -9.00 -9.61 5.58
C ASN A 43 -9.23 -11.13 5.69
N LEU A 44 -8.35 -11.90 5.04
CA LEU A 44 -8.39 -13.36 5.07
C LEU A 44 -8.10 -13.94 6.47
N LYS A 45 -7.25 -13.30 7.28
CA LYS A 45 -6.96 -13.69 8.68
C LYS A 45 -8.23 -13.79 9.52
N THR A 46 -9.10 -12.78 9.46
CA THR A 46 -10.38 -12.74 10.19
C THR A 46 -11.40 -13.72 9.61
N ALA A 47 -11.46 -13.86 8.28
CA ALA A 47 -12.34 -14.85 7.64
C ALA A 47 -11.95 -16.30 8.00
N VAL A 48 -10.65 -16.61 8.02
CA VAL A 48 -10.13 -17.92 8.46
C VAL A 48 -10.34 -18.14 9.96
N ALA A 49 -10.18 -17.11 10.79
CA ALA A 49 -10.52 -17.20 12.22
C ALA A 49 -12.00 -17.55 12.41
N LEU A 50 -12.92 -16.83 11.74
CA LEU A 50 -14.36 -17.06 11.87
C LEU A 50 -14.77 -18.45 11.37
N ARG A 51 -14.27 -18.92 10.21
CA ARG A 51 -14.65 -20.25 9.69
C ARG A 51 -14.20 -21.38 10.62
N LEU A 52 -13.11 -21.19 11.36
CA LEU A 52 -12.60 -22.15 12.33
C LEU A 52 -13.38 -22.16 13.67
N CYS A 53 -14.25 -21.18 13.94
CA CYS A 53 -15.04 -21.14 15.18
C CYS A 53 -16.03 -22.31 15.31
N CYS A 54 -16.62 -22.80 14.20
CA CYS A 54 -17.48 -23.99 14.24
C CYS A 54 -17.65 -24.64 12.85
N ARG A 55 -18.13 -25.90 12.85
CA ARG A 55 -18.35 -26.70 11.64
C ARG A 55 -19.27 -26.01 10.61
N GLN A 56 -20.40 -25.44 11.04
CA GLN A 56 -21.37 -24.81 10.14
C GLN A 56 -20.78 -23.59 9.44
N LEU A 57 -20.00 -22.74 10.14
CA LEU A 57 -19.30 -21.61 9.51
C LEU A 57 -18.23 -22.06 8.52
N ASN A 58 -17.53 -23.17 8.79
CA ASN A 58 -16.61 -23.79 7.84
C ASN A 58 -17.34 -24.33 6.59
N GLU A 59 -18.49 -24.98 6.76
CA GLU A 59 -19.31 -25.49 5.64
C GLU A 59 -19.88 -24.34 4.79
N VAL A 60 -20.37 -23.25 5.40
CA VAL A 60 -20.81 -22.04 4.70
C VAL A 60 -19.65 -21.37 3.95
N TYR A 61 -18.49 -21.23 4.59
CA TYR A 61 -17.30 -20.68 3.96
C TYR A 61 -16.89 -21.50 2.73
N LEU A 62 -16.75 -22.82 2.86
CA LEU A 62 -16.30 -23.69 1.76
C LEU A 62 -17.31 -23.71 0.60
N ALA A 63 -18.61 -23.67 0.87
CA ALA A 63 -19.65 -23.57 -0.15
C ALA A 63 -19.65 -22.23 -0.92
N ASN A 64 -19.04 -21.18 -0.34
CA ASN A 64 -19.00 -19.83 -0.92
C ASN A 64 -17.57 -19.35 -1.24
N GLU A 65 -16.55 -20.20 -1.09
CA GLU A 65 -15.14 -19.78 -1.05
C GLU A 65 -14.73 -18.90 -2.24
N PRO A 66 -15.03 -19.21 -3.53
CA PRO A 66 -14.65 -18.35 -4.66
C PRO A 66 -15.28 -16.96 -4.63
N SER A 67 -16.45 -16.80 -4.00
CA SER A 67 -17.13 -15.51 -3.86
C SER A 67 -16.59 -14.71 -2.68
N ILE A 68 -16.21 -15.40 -1.60
CA ILE A 68 -15.58 -14.79 -0.42
C ILE A 68 -14.15 -14.34 -0.75
N THR A 69 -13.34 -15.19 -1.39
CA THR A 69 -11.97 -14.82 -1.78
C THR A 69 -11.96 -13.71 -2.82
N ALA A 70 -12.88 -13.69 -3.79
CA ALA A 70 -13.02 -12.57 -4.71
C ALA A 70 -13.29 -11.24 -3.97
N ALA A 71 -14.24 -11.21 -3.03
CA ALA A 71 -14.52 -10.00 -2.23
C ALA A 71 -13.29 -9.55 -1.41
N LEU A 72 -12.65 -10.48 -0.70
CA LEU A 72 -11.45 -10.21 0.09
C LEU A 72 -10.26 -9.76 -0.76
N ARG A 73 -10.15 -10.23 -2.01
CA ARG A 73 -9.12 -9.79 -2.96
C ARG A 73 -9.39 -8.37 -3.44
N GLU A 74 -10.63 -8.01 -3.77
CA GLU A 74 -10.93 -6.65 -4.22
C GLU A 74 -10.63 -5.59 -3.13
N LEU A 75 -10.76 -5.94 -1.84
CA LEU A 75 -10.30 -5.07 -0.73
C LEU A 75 -8.79 -4.77 -0.77
N LEU A 76 -7.98 -5.69 -1.29
CA LEU A 76 -6.53 -5.52 -1.46
C LEU A 76 -6.17 -4.87 -2.80
N VAL A 77 -6.92 -5.17 -3.87
CA VAL A 77 -6.63 -4.73 -5.25
C VAL A 77 -7.16 -3.34 -5.55
N ALA A 78 -8.37 -2.99 -5.09
CA ALA A 78 -8.99 -1.70 -5.43
C ALA A 78 -8.14 -0.48 -5.02
N PRO A 79 -7.52 -0.43 -3.82
CA PRO A 79 -6.68 0.71 -3.43
C PRO A 79 -5.48 0.95 -4.35
N PHE A 80 -4.86 -0.10 -4.91
CA PHE A 80 -3.79 0.06 -5.91
C PHE A 80 -4.32 0.65 -7.22
N ARG A 81 -5.50 0.21 -7.70
CA ARG A 81 -6.13 0.77 -8.91
C ARG A 81 -6.44 2.25 -8.75
N GLU A 82 -6.97 2.64 -7.59
CA GLU A 82 -7.24 4.05 -7.25
C GLU A 82 -5.96 4.88 -7.13
N TYR A 83 -4.93 4.36 -6.44
CA TYR A 83 -3.64 5.04 -6.29
C TYR A 83 -2.94 5.25 -7.63
N TYR A 84 -2.87 4.21 -8.47
CA TYR A 84 -2.19 4.29 -9.77
C TYR A 84 -2.97 5.21 -10.74
N SER A 85 -4.31 5.20 -10.70
CA SER A 85 -5.14 6.16 -11.45
C SER A 85 -4.90 7.61 -10.99
N LEU A 86 -4.74 7.86 -9.68
CA LEU A 86 -4.35 9.17 -9.17
C LEU A 86 -2.96 9.60 -9.68
N LEU A 87 -1.98 8.69 -9.71
CA LEU A 87 -0.64 8.97 -10.23
C LEU A 87 -0.63 9.21 -11.75
N GLN A 88 -1.44 8.52 -12.55
CA GLN A 88 -1.65 8.81 -13.98
C GLN A 88 -2.32 10.16 -14.24
N ARG A 89 -3.21 10.59 -13.35
CA ARG A 89 -3.79 11.93 -13.40
C ARG A 89 -2.78 13.00 -12.99
N LEU A 90 -1.86 12.70 -12.07
CA LEU A 90 -0.87 13.64 -11.52
C LEU A 90 0.38 13.82 -12.39
N LYS A 91 1.11 12.72 -12.66
CA LYS A 91 2.46 12.73 -13.26
C LYS A 91 2.80 11.57 -14.22
N PHE A 92 2.28 10.36 -14.02
CA PHE A 92 2.66 9.20 -14.84
C PHE A 92 2.16 9.35 -16.31
N PRO A 93 2.83 8.72 -17.29
CA PRO A 93 2.31 8.57 -18.65
C PRO A 93 0.92 7.89 -18.70
N ALA A 94 0.15 8.16 -19.75
CA ALA A 94 -1.22 7.64 -19.90
C ALA A 94 -1.27 6.12 -20.15
N ASP A 95 -0.18 5.57 -20.66
CA ASP A 95 0.06 4.19 -21.06
C ASP A 95 0.89 3.38 -20.03
N SER A 96 1.46 4.02 -19.01
CA SER A 96 2.40 3.35 -18.10
C SER A 96 1.76 2.36 -17.12
N VAL A 97 0.43 2.29 -16.99
CA VAL A 97 -0.26 1.39 -16.05
C VAL A 97 -0.94 0.25 -16.79
N LYS A 98 -0.39 -0.96 -16.62
CA LYS A 98 -0.98 -2.23 -17.04
C LYS A 98 -2.24 -2.51 -16.21
N THR A 99 -3.41 -2.52 -16.85
CA THR A 99 -4.69 -2.86 -16.20
C THR A 99 -5.01 -4.35 -16.39
N PRO A 100 -5.28 -5.11 -15.31
CA PRO A 100 -5.55 -6.55 -15.38
C PRO A 100 -6.87 -6.86 -16.11
N PRO A 101 -6.93 -7.97 -16.87
CA PRO A 101 -8.19 -8.51 -17.37
C PRO A 101 -9.16 -8.87 -16.23
N ALA A 102 -10.45 -9.03 -16.55
CA ALA A 102 -11.49 -9.39 -15.57
C ALA A 102 -11.32 -10.78 -14.91
N LEU A 103 -10.45 -11.64 -15.47
CA LEU A 103 -10.02 -12.93 -14.89
C LEU A 103 -8.53 -12.90 -14.47
N GLY A 104 -7.95 -11.71 -14.38
CA GLY A 104 -6.55 -11.45 -14.09
C GLY A 104 -5.58 -11.83 -15.19
N TRP A 105 -4.29 -11.65 -14.93
CA TRP A 105 -3.18 -11.85 -15.87
C TRP A 105 -3.08 -13.33 -16.31
N PRO A 106 -3.17 -13.64 -17.63
CA PRO A 106 -3.19 -15.03 -18.10
C PRO A 106 -1.91 -15.83 -17.82
N ALA A 107 -0.74 -15.18 -17.83
CA ALA A 107 0.55 -15.81 -17.52
C ALA A 107 0.64 -16.27 -16.05
N MET A 108 -0.06 -15.57 -15.15
CA MET A 108 -0.05 -15.82 -13.71
C MET A 108 -0.97 -17.00 -13.34
N THR A 109 -0.55 -18.20 -13.75
CA THR A 109 -1.15 -19.46 -13.34
C THR A 109 -0.47 -19.99 -12.07
N THR A 110 -1.19 -20.79 -11.28
CA THR A 110 -0.62 -21.42 -10.06
C THR A 110 0.62 -22.28 -10.35
N ALA A 111 0.74 -22.82 -11.57
CA ALA A 111 1.91 -23.56 -12.01
C ALA A 111 3.10 -22.65 -12.35
N ALA A 112 2.88 -21.55 -13.09
CA ALA A 112 3.93 -20.59 -13.41
C ALA A 112 4.44 -19.86 -12.16
N CYS A 113 3.53 -19.42 -11.30
CA CYS A 113 3.85 -18.73 -10.04
C CYS A 113 4.37 -19.67 -8.93
N ALA A 114 4.50 -20.98 -9.17
CA ALA A 114 5.00 -21.93 -8.17
C ALA A 114 6.44 -21.59 -7.69
N VAL A 115 7.25 -20.98 -8.57
CA VAL A 115 8.60 -20.49 -8.26
C VAL A 115 8.62 -19.46 -7.12
N LEU A 116 7.56 -18.66 -6.97
CA LEU A 116 7.44 -17.65 -5.92
C LEU A 116 7.17 -18.26 -4.53
N GLY A 117 6.78 -19.54 -4.46
CA GLY A 117 6.52 -20.28 -3.21
C GLY A 117 5.33 -19.77 -2.37
N LYS A 118 4.55 -18.82 -2.89
CA LYS A 118 3.44 -18.14 -2.20
C LYS A 118 2.17 -19.01 -2.13
N THR A 119 1.22 -18.59 -1.29
CA THR A 119 -0.09 -19.24 -1.15
C THR A 119 -1.01 -18.96 -2.34
N PRO A 120 -2.02 -19.81 -2.62
CA PRO A 120 -2.94 -19.61 -3.73
C PRO A 120 -3.67 -18.26 -3.69
N PHE A 121 -4.03 -17.76 -2.51
CA PHE A 121 -4.66 -16.44 -2.37
C PHE A 121 -3.69 -15.30 -2.68
N ALA A 122 -2.42 -15.39 -2.27
CA ALA A 122 -1.42 -14.40 -2.63
C ALA A 122 -1.18 -14.35 -4.15
N ILE A 123 -1.20 -15.50 -4.82
CA ILE A 123 -1.13 -15.57 -6.30
C ILE A 123 -2.39 -15.00 -6.94
N ASP A 124 -3.60 -15.26 -6.40
CA ASP A 124 -4.84 -14.65 -6.91
C ASP A 124 -4.86 -13.13 -6.74
N VAL A 125 -4.29 -12.59 -5.65
CA VAL A 125 -4.10 -11.14 -5.46
C VAL A 125 -3.14 -10.57 -6.52
N LEU A 126 -1.92 -11.12 -6.64
CA LEU A 126 -0.94 -10.66 -7.65
C LEU A 126 -1.52 -10.71 -9.06
N ARG A 127 -2.21 -11.81 -9.41
CA ARG A 127 -2.89 -12.01 -10.69
C ARG A 127 -3.92 -10.93 -11.04
N HIS A 128 -4.45 -10.20 -10.06
CA HIS A 128 -5.43 -9.13 -10.28
C HIS A 128 -4.92 -7.73 -9.88
N LEU A 129 -3.64 -7.56 -9.53
CA LEU A 129 -3.06 -6.22 -9.32
C LEU A 129 -2.87 -5.48 -10.65
N PRO A 130 -3.01 -4.15 -10.68
CA PRO A 130 -2.41 -3.33 -11.72
C PRO A 130 -0.90 -3.27 -11.56
N TYR A 131 -0.17 -3.10 -12.66
CA TYR A 131 1.29 -3.02 -12.66
C TYR A 131 1.77 -1.79 -13.45
N ILE A 132 3.03 -1.42 -13.27
CA ILE A 132 3.67 -0.37 -14.07
C ILE A 132 4.48 -1.02 -15.19
N SER A 133 4.27 -0.58 -16.42
CA SER A 133 4.96 -1.07 -17.60
C SER A 133 6.46 -0.75 -17.56
N ASN A 134 7.29 -1.78 -17.69
CA ASN A 134 8.76 -1.72 -17.60
C ASN A 134 9.38 -0.72 -18.59
N SER A 135 8.73 -0.47 -19.73
CA SER A 135 9.13 0.55 -20.70
C SER A 135 9.14 2.00 -20.16
N HIS A 136 8.61 2.24 -18.95
CA HIS A 136 8.68 3.51 -18.25
C HIS A 136 9.42 3.43 -16.91
N ARG A 137 10.05 2.30 -16.53
CA ARG A 137 10.90 2.18 -15.32
C ARG A 137 12.17 3.02 -15.48
N HIS A 138 12.00 4.32 -15.28
CA HIS A 138 13.05 5.32 -15.22
C HIS A 138 12.87 6.10 -13.91
N PHE A 139 14.01 6.41 -13.29
CA PHE A 139 14.10 7.14 -12.04
C PHE A 139 13.19 8.39 -12.05
N ASP A 140 12.38 8.52 -11.01
CA ASP A 140 11.38 9.58 -10.72
C ASP A 140 10.13 9.60 -11.59
N ILE A 141 10.18 9.11 -12.84
CA ILE A 141 9.01 9.05 -13.71
C ILE A 141 7.94 8.15 -13.06
N THR A 142 8.28 6.89 -12.80
CA THR A 142 7.34 5.88 -12.30
C THR A 142 7.40 5.58 -10.80
N ASN A 143 8.30 6.22 -10.04
CA ASN A 143 8.39 6.02 -8.58
C ASN A 143 7.00 6.16 -7.92
N LEU A 144 6.58 5.15 -7.16
CA LEU A 144 5.33 5.11 -6.39
C LEU A 144 5.40 5.98 -5.13
N ASP A 145 6.57 6.03 -4.52
CA ASP A 145 6.93 6.80 -3.32
C ASP A 145 8.47 6.99 -3.30
N TYR A 146 9.05 7.41 -2.17
CA TYR A 146 10.48 7.72 -2.00
C TYR A 146 11.42 6.60 -2.52
N ARG A 147 12.06 6.86 -3.68
CA ARG A 147 12.94 5.93 -4.44
C ARG A 147 12.37 4.51 -4.62
N CYS A 148 11.05 4.40 -4.78
CA CYS A 148 10.32 3.13 -4.72
C CYS A 148 9.68 2.77 -6.08
N ASP A 149 10.22 1.75 -6.75
CA ASP A 149 9.72 1.24 -8.03
C ASP A 149 8.72 0.08 -7.82
N ALA A 150 7.65 0.06 -8.62
CA ALA A 150 6.68 -1.04 -8.60
C ALA A 150 7.28 -2.33 -9.15
N VAL A 151 7.06 -3.45 -8.47
CA VAL A 151 7.45 -4.78 -8.96
C VAL A 151 6.37 -5.30 -9.91
N ASP A 152 6.72 -5.53 -11.16
CA ASP A 152 5.81 -6.12 -12.14
C ASP A 152 5.92 -7.66 -12.15
N TYR A 153 4.87 -8.34 -11.67
CA TYR A 153 4.77 -9.80 -11.73
C TYR A 153 3.96 -10.30 -12.94
N SER A 154 3.43 -9.43 -13.81
CA SER A 154 2.52 -9.83 -14.91
C SER A 154 3.22 -10.66 -16.00
N ASP A 155 4.49 -10.34 -16.29
CA ASP A 155 5.29 -11.02 -17.32
C ASP A 155 6.19 -12.14 -16.74
N LEU A 156 6.34 -12.20 -15.40
CA LEU A 156 7.09 -13.23 -14.65
C LEU A 156 8.57 -13.44 -15.06
N ASP A 157 9.26 -12.38 -15.50
CA ASP A 157 10.69 -12.47 -15.84
C ASP A 157 11.56 -12.79 -14.60
N PRO A 158 12.29 -13.92 -14.56
CA PRO A 158 13.13 -14.29 -13.42
C PRO A 158 14.28 -13.33 -13.09
N GLU A 159 14.70 -12.47 -14.03
CA GLU A 159 15.74 -11.46 -13.78
C GLU A 159 15.17 -10.19 -13.13
N GLU A 160 13.88 -9.88 -13.34
CA GLU A 160 13.21 -8.74 -12.70
C GLU A 160 12.52 -9.08 -11.37
N LEU A 161 12.14 -10.34 -11.17
CA LEU A 161 11.43 -10.77 -9.96
C LEU A 161 12.32 -10.60 -8.70
N PRO A 162 11.76 -10.14 -7.56
CA PRO A 162 12.48 -10.07 -6.30
C PRO A 162 13.10 -11.42 -5.93
N ARG A 163 14.42 -11.46 -5.77
CA ARG A 163 15.13 -12.69 -5.39
C ARG A 163 14.56 -13.17 -4.05
N LYS A 164 14.22 -14.46 -3.97
CA LYS A 164 13.48 -15.03 -2.84
C LYS A 164 14.17 -14.82 -1.48
N ASP A 165 15.51 -14.87 -1.45
CA ASP A 165 16.33 -14.58 -0.29
C ASP A 165 16.19 -13.14 0.21
N VAL A 166 15.90 -12.18 -0.68
CA VAL A 166 15.65 -10.77 -0.34
C VAL A 166 14.24 -10.59 0.25
N GLU A 167 13.21 -11.22 -0.34
CA GLU A 167 11.86 -11.19 0.26
C GLU A 167 11.83 -11.87 1.65
N GLU A 168 12.53 -12.99 1.80
CA GLU A 168 12.63 -13.71 3.08
C GLU A 168 13.45 -12.92 4.12
N ALA A 169 14.59 -12.31 3.73
CA ALA A 169 15.37 -11.47 4.63
C ALA A 169 14.59 -10.24 5.14
N TRP A 170 13.86 -9.52 4.28
CA TRP A 170 13.01 -8.40 4.72
C TRP A 170 11.87 -8.86 5.63
N ALA A 171 11.27 -10.02 5.36
CA ALA A 171 10.22 -10.57 6.21
C ALA A 171 10.75 -10.97 7.60
N ASP A 172 11.98 -11.46 7.71
CA ASP A 172 12.62 -11.81 8.98
C ASP A 172 13.15 -10.58 9.75
N GLU A 173 13.68 -9.55 9.07
CA GLU A 173 14.05 -8.28 9.70
C GLU A 173 12.83 -7.59 10.33
N LEU A 174 11.70 -7.58 9.62
CA LEU A 174 10.42 -7.04 10.10
C LEU A 174 9.77 -7.89 11.22
N GLN A 175 10.35 -9.04 11.57
CA GLN A 175 9.99 -9.90 12.72
C GLN A 175 10.94 -9.74 13.93
N GLY A 176 11.90 -8.80 13.89
CA GLY A 176 12.98 -8.64 14.87
C GLY A 176 12.56 -8.50 16.35
N GLU A 177 13.53 -8.65 17.27
CA GLU A 177 13.32 -9.01 18.68
C GLU A 177 12.36 -8.12 19.49
N GLN A 178 12.20 -6.83 19.13
CA GLN A 178 11.16 -5.95 19.68
C GLN A 178 9.91 -5.97 18.81
N GLY A 179 9.33 -7.16 18.64
CA GLY A 179 8.05 -7.33 17.96
C GLY A 179 6.94 -6.54 18.68
N PRO A 180 6.05 -5.83 17.96
CA PRO A 180 4.89 -5.20 18.57
C PRO A 180 3.93 -6.24 19.18
N GLU A 181 2.89 -5.76 19.86
CA GLU A 181 1.81 -6.62 20.36
C GLU A 181 1.22 -7.53 19.27
N ASP A 182 0.67 -8.67 19.67
CA ASP A 182 0.45 -9.89 18.86
C ASP A 182 -0.49 -9.72 17.63
N GLY A 183 -1.10 -8.53 17.46
CA GLY A 183 -1.87 -8.12 16.28
C GLY A 183 -1.03 -7.60 15.09
N ASP A 184 0.24 -7.24 15.30
CA ASP A 184 1.06 -6.50 14.31
C ASP A 184 2.22 -7.28 13.70
N ARG A 185 2.38 -8.55 14.09
CA ARG A 185 3.36 -9.47 13.51
C ARG A 185 3.02 -9.78 12.05
N ILE A 186 4.05 -9.81 11.19
CA ILE A 186 3.96 -10.29 9.80
C ILE A 186 3.42 -11.73 9.77
N SER A 187 2.51 -12.02 8.84
CA SER A 187 2.05 -13.39 8.58
C SER A 187 3.14 -14.23 7.91
N ASN A 188 3.01 -15.56 7.91
CA ASN A 188 3.97 -16.45 7.24
C ASN A 188 4.31 -15.95 5.82
N PHE A 189 5.60 -15.87 5.48
CA PHE A 189 6.15 -15.24 4.27
C PHE A 189 5.51 -15.66 2.94
N LYS A 190 4.82 -16.81 2.89
CA LYS A 190 4.03 -17.26 1.74
C LYS A 190 2.76 -16.43 1.48
N HIS A 191 2.37 -15.57 2.42
CA HIS A 191 1.30 -14.59 2.27
C HIS A 191 1.81 -13.18 1.95
N VAL A 192 3.11 -12.92 2.15
CA VAL A 192 3.76 -11.63 1.93
C VAL A 192 4.30 -11.57 0.51
N VAL A 193 4.10 -10.46 -0.20
CA VAL A 193 4.64 -10.22 -1.55
C VAL A 193 5.22 -8.81 -1.63
N MET A 194 6.37 -8.64 -2.28
CA MET A 194 7.01 -7.33 -2.45
C MET A 194 6.36 -6.57 -3.62
N VAL A 195 5.44 -5.64 -3.32
CA VAL A 195 4.74 -4.88 -4.36
C VAL A 195 5.56 -3.71 -4.90
N ALA A 196 6.55 -3.22 -4.14
CA ALA A 196 7.49 -2.22 -4.58
C ALA A 196 8.84 -2.37 -3.86
N ASN A 197 9.92 -2.02 -4.54
CA ASN A 197 11.31 -2.18 -4.09
C ASN A 197 12.11 -0.89 -4.34
N THR A 198 13.24 -0.73 -3.65
CA THR A 198 14.20 0.34 -3.96
C THR A 198 15.42 -0.21 -4.70
N VAL A 199 15.85 0.51 -5.73
CA VAL A 199 17.12 0.29 -6.43
C VAL A 199 18.31 1.05 -5.80
N HIS A 200 18.06 1.83 -4.74
CA HIS A 200 19.03 2.71 -4.11
C HIS A 200 19.02 2.67 -2.58
N THR A 201 20.15 3.06 -1.98
CA THR A 201 20.26 3.27 -0.52
C THR A 201 19.29 4.36 -0.05
N GLY A 202 18.62 4.08 1.07
CA GLY A 202 17.66 4.98 1.72
C GLY A 202 16.24 4.96 1.15
N GLY A 203 15.99 4.25 0.05
CA GLY A 203 14.65 4.11 -0.51
C GLY A 203 13.68 3.31 0.36
N VAL A 204 12.42 3.30 -0.05
CA VAL A 204 11.34 2.54 0.58
C VAL A 204 11.16 1.16 -0.07
N VAL A 205 10.87 0.15 0.74
CA VAL A 205 10.34 -1.16 0.30
C VAL A 205 8.89 -1.26 0.76
N LEU A 206 7.99 -1.74 -0.10
CA LEU A 206 6.58 -2.00 0.23
C LEU A 206 6.28 -3.49 0.12
N LEU A 207 5.92 -4.11 1.25
CA LEU A 207 5.44 -5.49 1.30
C LEU A 207 3.92 -5.52 1.58
N LEU A 208 3.19 -6.34 0.83
CA LEU A 208 1.77 -6.61 1.03
C LEU A 208 1.59 -7.96 1.71
N ASP A 209 1.06 -7.98 2.94
CA ASP A 209 0.59 -9.21 3.59
C ASP A 209 -0.87 -9.47 3.18
N THR A 210 -1.04 -10.44 2.28
CA THR A 210 -2.36 -10.84 1.78
C THR A 210 -3.21 -11.59 2.80
N PHE A 211 -2.65 -12.05 3.92
CA PHE A 211 -3.41 -12.69 4.99
C PHE A 211 -3.96 -11.67 5.99
N SER A 212 -3.12 -10.78 6.51
CA SER A 212 -3.56 -9.72 7.44
C SER A 212 -4.17 -8.50 6.75
N GLY A 213 -4.00 -8.35 5.43
CA GLY A 213 -4.53 -7.22 4.66
C GLY A 213 -3.85 -5.89 4.99
N LYS A 214 -2.53 -5.94 5.24
CA LYS A 214 -1.70 -4.78 5.60
C LYS A 214 -0.60 -4.52 4.57
N ILE A 215 -0.28 -3.25 4.36
CA ILE A 215 0.99 -2.81 3.79
C ILE A 215 2.00 -2.63 4.94
N PHE A 216 3.21 -3.09 4.69
CA PHE A 216 4.40 -2.85 5.50
C PHE A 216 5.35 -2.00 4.66
N GLU A 217 5.47 -0.73 5.01
CA GLU A 217 6.41 0.23 4.44
C GLU A 217 7.68 0.21 5.29
N GLN A 218 8.87 0.04 4.70
CA GLN A 218 10.14 0.01 5.44
C GLN A 218 11.19 0.91 4.77
N PHE A 219 11.83 1.78 5.56
CA PHE A 219 12.94 2.62 5.11
C PHE A 219 14.29 1.91 5.32
N VAL A 220 15.00 1.62 4.21
CA VAL A 220 16.17 0.73 4.16
C VAL A 220 17.37 1.16 5.04
N ILE A 221 17.45 2.42 5.47
CA ILE A 221 18.55 2.93 6.33
C ILE A 221 18.15 3.08 7.81
N CYS A 222 16.88 3.35 8.10
CA CYS A 222 16.49 3.89 9.42
C CYS A 222 15.75 2.89 10.32
N GLY A 223 15.37 1.71 9.81
CA GLY A 223 14.59 0.70 10.55
C GLY A 223 13.13 1.11 10.83
N SER A 224 12.79 2.38 10.65
CA SER A 224 11.44 2.95 10.73
C SER A 224 10.55 2.48 9.57
N GLY A 225 9.29 2.21 9.88
CA GLY A 225 8.31 1.76 8.91
C GLY A 225 6.87 1.93 9.38
N VAL A 226 5.94 1.93 8.43
CA VAL A 226 4.49 2.07 8.66
C VAL A 226 3.79 0.74 8.40
N ARG A 227 2.90 0.34 9.32
CA ARG A 227 2.09 -0.88 9.24
C ARG A 227 0.61 -0.50 9.27
N LEU A 228 -0.07 -0.53 8.13
CA LEU A 228 -1.47 -0.10 8.01
C LEU A 228 -2.29 -1.04 7.11
N PRO A 229 -3.61 -1.18 7.33
CA PRO A 229 -4.52 -1.83 6.38
C PRO A 229 -4.39 -1.22 4.98
N VAL A 230 -4.46 -2.03 3.92
CA VAL A 230 -4.18 -1.57 2.53
C VAL A 230 -4.99 -0.33 2.13
N GLY A 231 -6.29 -0.31 2.46
CA GLY A 231 -7.17 0.83 2.18
C GLY A 231 -6.77 2.10 2.94
N GLU A 232 -6.39 1.99 4.21
CA GLU A 232 -5.96 3.13 5.05
C GLU A 232 -4.62 3.70 4.58
N TYR A 233 -3.67 2.82 4.25
CA TYR A 233 -2.36 3.18 3.71
C TYR A 233 -2.49 4.04 2.45
N PHE A 234 -3.20 3.52 1.43
CA PHE A 234 -3.37 4.25 0.17
C PHE A 234 -4.32 5.44 0.29
N ALA A 235 -5.35 5.41 1.16
CA ALA A 235 -6.17 6.59 1.43
C ALA A 235 -5.33 7.74 2.01
N SER A 236 -4.43 7.45 2.97
CA SER A 236 -3.49 8.42 3.54
C SER A 236 -2.54 8.97 2.47
N ARG A 237 -1.85 8.10 1.73
CA ARG A 237 -0.90 8.50 0.65
C ARG A 237 -1.60 9.31 -0.45
N MET A 238 -2.78 8.89 -0.92
CA MET A 238 -3.61 9.67 -1.87
C MET A 238 -3.97 11.05 -1.33
N GLU A 239 -4.33 11.17 -0.06
CA GLU A 239 -4.74 12.43 0.55
C GLU A 239 -3.57 13.40 0.74
N ARG A 240 -2.39 12.89 1.12
CA ARG A 240 -1.14 13.67 1.16
C ARG A 240 -0.77 14.20 -0.22
N ILE A 241 -1.02 13.44 -1.30
CA ILE A 241 -0.85 13.91 -2.69
C ILE A 241 -1.90 14.97 -3.07
N ARG A 242 -3.19 14.81 -2.73
CA ARG A 242 -4.22 15.84 -2.99
C ARG A 242 -3.92 17.17 -2.27
N LYS A 243 -3.34 17.08 -1.07
CA LYS A 243 -2.89 18.23 -0.27
C LYS A 243 -1.54 18.81 -0.69
N LEU A 244 -0.76 18.12 -1.54
CA LEU A 244 0.64 18.46 -1.87
C LEU A 244 1.57 18.46 -0.64
N GLN A 245 1.31 17.52 0.29
CA GLN A 245 2.22 17.14 1.39
C GLN A 245 3.23 16.07 0.94
N LEU A 246 2.81 15.19 0.02
CA LEU A 246 3.69 14.34 -0.79
C LEU A 246 3.72 14.93 -2.20
N ILE A 247 4.91 15.35 -2.66
CA ILE A 247 5.12 16.00 -3.95
C ILE A 247 6.17 15.23 -4.74
N PHE A 248 5.85 14.97 -6.01
CA PHE A 248 6.83 14.51 -6.98
C PHE A 248 7.38 15.72 -7.72
N ILE A 249 8.66 15.99 -7.46
CA ILE A 249 9.55 16.71 -8.37
C ILE A 249 10.33 15.60 -9.09
N ASN A 250 10.67 15.76 -10.36
CA ASN A 250 11.71 14.90 -10.95
C ASN A 250 13.04 15.20 -10.24
N TRP A 251 14.03 14.30 -10.29
CA TRP A 251 15.42 14.44 -9.83
C TRP A 251 15.66 14.83 -8.35
N MET A 252 14.61 15.12 -7.60
CA MET A 252 14.60 15.30 -6.16
C MET A 252 13.61 14.31 -5.56
N ASP A 253 14.07 13.59 -4.55
CA ASP A 253 13.26 12.58 -3.89
C ASP A 253 11.94 13.16 -3.35
N PRO A 254 10.81 12.42 -3.44
CA PRO A 254 9.53 12.86 -2.90
C PRO A 254 9.63 13.18 -1.40
N GLN A 255 9.73 14.47 -1.06
CA GLN A 255 9.93 14.87 0.33
C GLN A 255 8.61 14.83 1.10
N ASP A 256 8.59 14.01 2.16
CA ASP A 256 7.53 13.96 3.15
C ASP A 256 7.58 15.21 4.03
N MET A 257 7.06 16.31 3.47
CA MET A 257 6.98 17.62 4.12
C MET A 257 5.73 17.69 5.01
N ASP A 258 5.89 17.27 6.27
CA ASP A 258 4.87 17.42 7.32
C ASP A 258 4.53 18.89 7.59
N ASP A 259 5.46 19.80 7.32
CA ASP A 259 5.16 21.22 7.18
C ASP A 259 4.17 21.44 6.00
N ALA A 260 2.95 21.83 6.35
CA ALA A 260 1.98 22.48 5.46
C ALA A 260 2.45 23.92 5.10
N GLY A 261 3.72 24.04 4.69
CA GLY A 261 4.40 25.26 4.33
C GLY A 261 3.62 26.07 3.30
N ILE A 262 3.45 27.34 3.65
CA ILE A 262 2.68 28.38 2.99
C ILE A 262 2.77 28.29 1.46
N ASP A 263 1.62 28.28 0.77
CA ASP A 263 1.56 28.54 -0.67
C ASP A 263 2.14 29.94 -0.93
N LEU A 264 3.36 30.00 -1.48
CA LEU A 264 4.11 31.25 -1.59
C LEU A 264 3.51 32.18 -2.66
N GLU A 265 2.75 33.19 -2.23
CA GLU A 265 2.47 34.41 -3.01
C GLU A 265 3.72 35.29 -3.10
N VAL A 266 4.76 34.74 -3.74
CA VAL A 266 6.05 35.39 -4.00
C VAL A 266 6.17 35.63 -5.50
N GLU A 267 6.78 36.74 -5.90
CA GLU A 267 7.21 36.93 -7.29
C GLU A 267 8.56 36.23 -7.47
N TYR A 268 8.67 35.28 -8.43
CA TYR A 268 9.89 34.48 -8.59
C TYR A 268 11.03 35.35 -9.13
N ASP A 269 11.93 35.78 -8.23
CA ASP A 269 13.23 36.31 -8.58
C ASP A 269 14.27 35.17 -8.59
N PRO A 270 14.65 34.62 -9.77
CA PRO A 270 15.82 33.76 -9.92
C PRO A 270 17.09 34.61 -9.78
N GLY A 271 17.36 35.06 -8.55
CA GLY A 271 18.46 35.97 -8.23
C GLY A 271 19.80 35.48 -8.78
N PRO A 272 20.70 36.40 -9.19
CA PRO A 272 21.88 36.04 -9.94
C PRO A 272 22.87 35.23 -9.09
N LYS A 273 22.94 33.94 -9.43
CA LYS A 273 24.18 33.23 -9.82
C LYS A 273 25.36 33.18 -8.84
N ASP A 274 25.90 31.96 -8.72
CA ASP A 274 27.32 31.67 -8.52
C ASP A 274 27.88 31.83 -7.07
N SER A 275 27.13 31.37 -6.05
CA SER A 275 27.72 30.97 -4.75
C SER A 275 28.28 29.54 -4.83
N GLU A 276 29.45 29.38 -5.46
CA GLU A 276 30.09 28.07 -5.63
C GLU A 276 30.63 27.49 -4.31
N GLY A 277 30.07 26.36 -3.85
CA GLY A 277 30.68 25.51 -2.83
C GLY A 277 29.72 24.98 -1.76
N GLU A 278 28.74 25.78 -1.34
CA GLU A 278 27.88 25.42 -0.20
C GLU A 278 26.81 24.35 -0.55
N PRO A 279 26.36 23.54 0.43
CA PRO A 279 25.17 22.70 0.27
C PRO A 279 23.92 23.58 0.08
N ALA A 280 22.92 23.08 -0.66
CA ALA A 280 21.61 23.72 -0.67
C ALA A 280 21.04 23.69 0.75
N SER A 281 20.54 24.82 1.24
CA SER A 281 19.97 24.90 2.58
C SER A 281 18.56 24.33 2.63
N ASP A 282 18.08 24.01 3.83
CA ASP A 282 16.68 23.64 4.07
C ASP A 282 15.72 24.73 3.56
N ARG A 283 16.18 25.99 3.54
CA ARG A 283 15.42 27.13 3.01
C ARG A 283 15.28 27.06 1.49
N ASP A 284 16.36 26.84 0.75
CA ASP A 284 16.32 26.72 -0.72
C ASP A 284 15.42 25.56 -1.15
N THR A 285 15.46 24.47 -0.39
CA THR A 285 14.59 23.30 -0.56
C THR A 285 13.12 23.64 -0.29
N LYS A 286 12.80 24.32 0.82
CA LYS A 286 11.42 24.75 1.13
C LYS A 286 10.88 25.77 0.13
N GLU A 287 11.69 26.70 -0.36
CA GLU A 287 11.28 27.67 -1.39
C GLU A 287 11.02 26.98 -2.74
N LEU A 288 11.86 26.01 -3.15
CA LEU A 288 11.60 25.19 -4.34
C LEU A 288 10.28 24.40 -4.23
N VAL A 289 10.04 23.76 -3.09
CA VAL A 289 8.80 23.00 -2.82
C VAL A 289 7.57 23.91 -2.85
N GLY A 290 7.64 25.11 -2.26
CA GLY A 290 6.57 26.11 -2.32
C GLY A 290 6.25 26.56 -3.75
N TRP A 291 7.25 26.70 -4.61
CA TRP A 291 7.05 27.00 -6.03
C TRP A 291 6.42 25.84 -6.81
N VAL A 292 6.82 24.60 -6.54
CA VAL A 292 6.18 23.42 -7.16
C VAL A 292 4.73 23.28 -6.68
N ARG A 293 4.42 23.56 -5.41
CA ARG A 293 3.03 23.67 -4.90
C ARG A 293 2.23 24.70 -5.70
N HIS A 294 2.76 25.93 -5.84
CA HIS A 294 2.12 26.99 -6.62
C HIS A 294 1.84 26.55 -8.07
N LEU A 295 2.77 25.86 -8.74
CA LEU A 295 2.57 25.37 -10.11
C LEU A 295 1.42 24.35 -10.17
N TYR A 296 1.43 23.30 -9.32
CA TYR A 296 0.31 22.34 -9.27
C TYR A 296 -1.04 23.03 -9.03
N ARG A 297 -1.12 24.00 -8.11
CA ARG A 297 -2.34 24.81 -7.86
C ARG A 297 -2.76 25.62 -9.08
N LYS A 298 -1.83 26.34 -9.69
CA LYS A 298 -2.04 27.21 -10.87
C LYS A 298 -2.57 26.45 -12.09
N PHE A 299 -2.21 25.18 -12.24
CA PHE A 299 -2.71 24.29 -13.28
C PHE A 299 -3.90 23.43 -12.85
N GLY A 300 -4.52 23.71 -11.70
CA GLY A 300 -5.83 23.16 -11.29
C GLY A 300 -5.80 22.01 -10.28
N TRP A 301 -4.67 21.64 -9.67
CA TRP A 301 -4.61 20.49 -8.75
C TRP A 301 -5.29 20.77 -7.38
N PRO A 302 -6.13 19.86 -6.84
CA PRO A 302 -6.42 18.50 -7.29
C PRO A 302 -7.70 18.35 -8.13
N GLY A 303 -8.23 19.43 -8.70
CA GLY A 303 -9.48 19.49 -9.46
C GLY A 303 -9.53 18.61 -10.72
N SER A 304 -10.73 18.43 -11.26
CA SER A 304 -10.98 17.63 -12.47
C SER A 304 -10.50 18.30 -13.76
N ASP A 305 -10.24 19.61 -13.72
CA ASP A 305 -9.69 20.46 -14.76
C ASP A 305 -8.14 20.52 -14.74
N TYR A 306 -7.49 19.74 -13.88
CA TYR A 306 -6.03 19.71 -13.76
C TYR A 306 -5.32 19.43 -15.09
N LYS A 307 -4.49 20.38 -15.51
CA LYS A 307 -3.76 20.35 -16.79
C LYS A 307 -2.39 19.68 -16.65
N LYS A 308 -2.35 18.34 -16.57
CA LYS A 308 -1.11 17.57 -16.38
C LYS A 308 0.05 18.02 -17.28
N GLU A 309 -0.12 18.02 -18.59
CA GLU A 309 1.00 18.29 -19.52
C GLU A 309 1.52 19.73 -19.43
N GLU A 310 0.64 20.73 -19.24
CA GLU A 310 1.07 22.12 -19.01
C GLU A 310 1.81 22.26 -17.66
N CYS A 311 1.34 21.56 -16.62
CA CYS A 311 1.93 21.58 -15.29
C CYS A 311 3.31 20.90 -15.24
N MET A 312 3.41 19.66 -15.74
CA MET A 312 4.67 18.91 -15.77
C MET A 312 5.73 19.63 -16.61
N LYS A 313 5.33 20.24 -17.74
CA LYS A 313 6.22 21.11 -18.51
C LYS A 313 6.67 22.33 -17.71
N ALA A 314 5.75 23.03 -17.03
CA ALA A 314 6.12 24.21 -16.23
C ALA A 314 7.05 23.87 -15.05
N ILE A 315 6.87 22.70 -14.42
CA ILE A 315 7.76 22.18 -13.38
C ILE A 315 9.14 21.85 -13.96
N ALA A 316 9.21 21.21 -15.14
CA ALA A 316 10.48 20.97 -15.84
C ALA A 316 11.18 22.28 -16.25
N ASP A 317 10.46 23.23 -16.85
CA ASP A 317 10.97 24.55 -17.24
C ASP A 317 11.47 25.35 -16.02
N PHE A 318 10.82 25.25 -14.87
CA PHE A 318 11.23 25.87 -13.60
C PHE A 318 12.46 25.18 -12.99
N THR A 319 12.38 23.88 -12.76
CA THR A 319 13.48 23.10 -12.15
C THR A 319 14.76 23.15 -12.98
N SER A 320 14.67 23.17 -14.32
CA SER A 320 15.83 23.31 -15.21
C SER A 320 16.71 24.55 -14.93
N ARG A 321 16.12 25.60 -14.33
CA ARG A 321 16.78 26.86 -14.02
C ARG A 321 17.39 26.87 -12.62
N SER A 322 16.96 25.97 -11.73
CA SER A 322 17.43 25.91 -10.34
C SER A 322 18.95 25.67 -10.25
N PRO A 323 19.68 26.38 -9.36
CA PRO A 323 21.06 26.02 -9.01
C PRO A 323 21.19 24.60 -8.46
N ILE A 324 20.17 24.13 -7.72
CA ILE A 324 20.14 22.79 -7.10
C ILE A 324 20.16 21.71 -8.18
N TRP A 325 19.32 21.82 -9.21
CA TRP A 325 19.29 20.89 -10.37
C TRP A 325 20.66 20.76 -11.02
N ARG A 326 21.32 21.88 -11.30
CA ARG A 326 22.65 21.89 -11.91
C ARG A 326 23.72 21.31 -10.97
N LYS A 327 23.55 21.40 -9.65
CA LYS A 327 24.45 20.75 -8.68
C LYS A 327 24.21 19.24 -8.66
N CYS A 328 22.98 18.79 -8.45
CA CYS A 328 22.60 17.37 -8.44
C CYS A 328 23.03 16.67 -9.73
N MET A 329 22.77 17.24 -10.92
CA MET A 329 23.18 16.63 -12.20
C MET A 329 24.70 16.36 -12.29
N ARG A 330 25.53 17.32 -11.84
CA ARG A 330 27.00 17.18 -11.82
C ARG A 330 27.50 16.19 -10.76
N GLU A 331 26.74 15.96 -9.70
CA GLU A 331 27.02 14.93 -8.70
C GLU A 331 26.54 13.54 -9.16
N THR A 332 25.49 13.48 -9.98
CA THR A 332 24.98 12.26 -10.61
C THR A 332 25.68 11.86 -11.93
N ASP A 333 26.71 12.57 -12.39
CA ASP A 333 27.55 12.14 -13.53
C ASP A 333 28.28 10.79 -13.27
N GLY A 334 28.28 10.31 -12.01
CA GLY A 334 28.68 8.95 -11.64
C GLY A 334 27.58 7.88 -11.71
N CYS A 335 26.30 8.25 -11.88
CA CYS A 335 25.17 7.32 -11.96
C CYS A 335 25.02 6.75 -13.38
N ILE A 336 25.49 5.51 -13.55
CA ILE A 336 25.60 4.77 -14.81
C ILE A 336 24.30 4.77 -15.66
N ASN A 337 23.13 4.85 -15.03
CA ASN A 337 21.84 4.76 -15.71
C ASN A 337 21.37 6.05 -16.40
N CYS A 338 21.96 7.22 -16.12
CA CYS A 338 21.60 8.48 -16.79
C CYS A 338 22.24 8.64 -18.19
N ARG A 339 22.87 7.58 -18.72
CA ARG A 339 23.82 7.65 -19.84
C ARG A 339 23.35 6.95 -21.12
N LYS A 340 22.03 6.87 -21.32
CA LYS A 340 21.37 6.36 -22.52
C LYS A 340 20.27 7.33 -22.94
N ASP A 341 20.65 8.28 -23.80
CA ASP A 341 19.84 8.86 -24.89
C ASP A 341 20.67 10.01 -25.52
N ASP A 342 21.59 9.62 -26.41
CA ASP A 342 22.42 10.43 -27.33
C ASP A 342 22.41 9.72 -28.71
#